data_AF-A0A1Z4JLG2-F1
#
_entry.id   AF-A0A1Z4JLG2-F1
#
_cell.length_a   1.000
_cell.length_b   1.000
_cell.length_c   1.000
_cell.angle_alpha   90.00
_cell.angle_beta   90.00
_cell.angle_gamma   90.00
#
_symmetry.space_group_name_H-M   'P 1'
#
loop_
_entity.id
_entity.type
_entity.pdbx_description
1 polymer ?
#
loop_
_entity_poly.entity_id
_entity_poly.type
_entity_poly.pdbx_seq_one_letter_code
_entity_poly.pdbx_strand_id
1 'polypeptide(L)' 'MMTTALEKSFISLKRHIGEYLPQLESAIVAIKQLESTDPNSEEFSQALANLHVAATILEPYSEGIVEAINQFTDDRPD' A
#
# COMPACT_ATOMS: atom_id res chain seq x y z
N MET A 1 27.30 8.52 -14.98
CA MET A 1 26.94 7.09 -15.02
C MET A 1 25.50 7.02 -15.49
N MET A 2 25.25 6.31 -16.59
CA MET A 2 23.91 6.18 -17.17
C MET A 2 23.26 4.98 -16.48
N THR A 3 22.39 5.24 -15.49
CA THR A 3 21.58 4.18 -14.87
C THR A 3 20.78 3.48 -15.95
N THR A 4 20.89 2.15 -16.03
CA THR A 4 20.13 1.34 -16.99
C THR A 4 18.63 1.49 -16.72
N ALA A 5 17.77 1.29 -17.73
CA ALA A 5 16.32 1.40 -17.57
C ALA A 5 15.81 0.55 -16.39
N LEU A 6 16.32 -0.68 -16.29
CA LEU A 6 16.07 -1.62 -15.20
C LEU A 6 16.44 -1.08 -13.80
N GLU A 7 17.58 -0.39 -13.65
CA GLU A 7 17.96 0.22 -12.37
C GLU A 7 16.99 1.33 -11.97
N LYS A 8 16.52 2.12 -12.94
CA LYS A 8 15.57 3.22 -12.69
C LYS A 8 14.20 2.70 -12.28
N SER A 9 13.66 1.71 -13.01
CA SER A 9 12.37 1.10 -12.66
C SER A 9 12.44 0.34 -11.34
N PHE A 10 13.58 -0.30 -11.02
CA PHE A 10 13.76 -0.92 -9.71
C PHE A 10 13.77 0.09 -8.56
N ILE A 11 14.42 1.25 -8.73
CA ILE A 11 14.38 2.34 -7.74
C ILE A 11 12.96 2.86 -7.57
N SER A 12 12.24 3.05 -8.68
CA SER A 12 10.82 3.47 -8.66
C SER A 12 9.95 2.46 -7.91
N LEU A 13 10.11 1.17 -8.18
CA LEU A 13 9.38 0.10 -7.49
C LEU A 13 9.65 0.11 -5.99
N LYS A 14 10.92 0.23 -5.57
CA LYS A 14 11.28 0.34 -4.15
C LYS A 14 10.62 1.51 -3.45
N ARG A 15 10.54 2.67 -4.13
CA ARG A 15 9.87 3.86 -3.59
C ARG A 15 8.39 3.58 -3.36
N HIS A 16 7.68 3.05 -4.36
CA HIS A 16 6.25 2.73 -4.23
C HIS A 16 6.00 1.66 -3.16
N ILE A 17 6.85 0.63 -3.05
CA ILE A 17 6.75 -0.35 -1.96
C ILE A 17 6.89 0.33 -0.59
N GLY A 18 7.86 1.23 -0.44
CA GLY A 18 8.09 1.96 0.82
C GLY A 18 6.95 2.90 1.19
N GLU A 19 6.24 3.44 0.22
CA GLU A 19 5.06 4.29 0.42
C GLU A 19 3.78 3.47 0.68
N TYR A 20 3.63 2.32 0.02
CA TYR A 20 2.45 1.45 0.11
C TYR A 20 2.40 0.64 1.41
N LEU A 21 3.55 0.12 1.87
CA LEU A 21 3.61 -0.76 3.04
C LEU A 21 3.01 -0.14 4.32
N PRO A 22 3.32 1.12 4.70
CA PRO A 22 2.73 1.73 5.89
C PRO A 22 1.19 1.85 5.82
N GLN A 23 0.64 2.06 4.62
CA GLN A 23 -0.81 2.17 4.43
C GLN A 23 -1.49 0.79 4.59
N LEU A 24 -0.84 -0.26 4.07
CA LEU A 24 -1.29 -1.63 4.28
C LEU A 24 -1.26 -2.01 5.77
N GLU A 25 -0.19 -1.67 6.48
CA GLU A 25 -0.07 -1.93 7.91
C GLU A 25 -1.18 -1.22 8.70
N SER A 26 -1.49 0.03 8.36
CA SER A 26 -2.60 0.78 8.98
C SER A 26 -3.95 0.09 8.77
N ALA A 27 -4.25 -0.36 7.54
CA ALA A 27 -5.47 -1.09 7.24
C ALA A 27 -5.55 -2.42 8.01
N ILE A 28 -4.44 -3.17 8.07
CA ILE A 28 -4.36 -4.44 8.80
C ILE A 28 -4.63 -4.23 10.30
N VAL A 29 -4.08 -3.16 10.89
CA VAL A 29 -4.33 -2.83 12.31
C VAL A 29 -5.81 -2.54 12.55
N ALA A 30 -6.44 -1.73 11.69
CA ALA A 30 -7.85 -1.40 11.81
C ALA A 30 -8.75 -2.64 11.69
N ILE A 31 -8.46 -3.55 10.75
CA ILE A 31 -9.20 -4.82 10.59
C ILE A 31 -9.07 -5.68 11.84
N LYS A 32 -7.86 -5.88 12.36
CA LYS A 32 -7.64 -6.67 13.58
C LYS A 32 -8.37 -6.08 14.79
N GLN A 33 -8.47 -4.76 14.86
CA GLN A 33 -9.22 -4.09 15.92
C GLN A 33 -10.73 -4.36 15.77
N LEU A 34 -11.29 -4.29 14.56
CA LEU A 34 -12.70 -4.64 14.30
C LEU A 34 -13.03 -6.10 14.65
N GLU A 35 -12.11 -7.02 14.38
CA GLU A 35 -12.29 -8.46 14.69
C GLU A 35 -12.29 -8.76 16.19
N SER A 36 -11.74 -7.86 17.01
CA SER A 36 -11.51 -8.07 18.45
C SER A 36 -12.34 -7.16 19.37
N THR A 37 -13.11 -6.22 18.82
CA THR A 37 -13.90 -5.24 19.58
C THR A 37 -15.40 -5.52 19.48
N ASP A 38 -16.17 -5.11 20.50
CA ASP A 38 -17.64 -5.22 20.47
C ASP A 38 -18.18 -4.27 19.39
N PRO A 39 -19.03 -4.74 18.45
CA PRO A 39 -19.61 -3.91 17.40
C PRO A 39 -20.37 -2.66 17.87
N ASN A 40 -20.81 -2.62 19.14
CA ASN A 40 -21.51 -1.48 19.73
C ASN A 40 -20.59 -0.53 20.50
N SER A 41 -19.28 -0.79 20.52
CA SER A 41 -18.31 0.03 21.25
C SER A 41 -17.80 1.22 20.43
N GLU A 42 -17.30 2.24 21.14
CA GLU A 42 -16.67 3.40 20.52
C GLU A 42 -15.38 2.99 19.79
N GLU A 43 -14.63 2.02 20.33
CA GLU A 43 -13.42 1.48 19.73
C GLU A 43 -13.69 0.82 18.37
N PHE A 44 -14.81 0.10 18.22
CA PHE A 44 -15.23 -0.47 16.94
C PHE A 44 -15.55 0.64 15.94
N SER A 45 -16.30 1.66 16.37
CA SER A 45 -16.64 2.81 15.52
C SER A 45 -15.38 3.54 15.03
N GLN A 46 -14.40 3.72 15.92
CA GLN A 46 -13.11 4.34 15.57
C GLN A 46 -12.29 3.46 14.63
N ALA A 47 -12.24 2.14 14.87
CA ALA A 47 -11.55 1.20 13.98
C ALA A 47 -12.16 1.18 12.58
N LEU A 48 -13.49 1.28 12.48
CA LEU A 48 -14.20 1.34 11.21
C LEU A 48 -13.87 2.63 10.44
N ALA A 49 -13.84 3.77 11.13
CA ALA A 49 -13.42 5.04 10.55
C ALA A 49 -11.95 5.00 10.06
N ASN A 50 -11.06 4.41 10.86
CA ASN A 50 -9.66 4.24 10.49
C ASN A 50 -9.51 3.34 9.25
N LEU A 51 -10.27 2.23 9.17
CA LEU A 51 -10.27 1.36 8.00
C LEU A 51 -10.78 2.09 6.76
N HIS A 52 -11.83 2.91 6.88
CA HIS A 52 -12.35 3.68 5.76
C HIS A 52 -11.31 4.67 5.21
N VAL A 53 -10.60 5.38 6.10
CA VAL A 53 -9.49 6.26 5.71
C VAL A 53 -8.37 5.46 5.03
N ALA A 54 -7.97 4.34 5.64
CA ALA A 54 -6.90 3.50 5.09
C ALA A 54 -7.27 2.95 3.70
N ALA A 55 -8.51 2.52 3.48
CA ALA A 55 -8.98 2.05 2.18
C ALA A 55 -8.96 3.15 1.12
N THR A 56 -9.39 4.37 1.48
CA THR A 56 -9.36 5.54 0.58
C THR A 56 -7.94 5.92 0.19
N ILE A 57 -6.99 5.82 1.13
CA ILE A 57 -5.59 6.11 0.87
C ILE A 57 -4.95 4.99 0.05
N LEU A 58 -5.25 3.72 0.36
CA LEU A 58 -4.64 2.57 -0.31
C LEU A 58 -4.92 2.55 -1.80
N GLU A 59 -6.12 2.95 -2.25
CA GLU A 59 -6.52 2.92 -3.67
C GLU A 59 -5.49 3.61 -4.60
N PRO A 60 -5.16 4.90 -4.47
CA PRO A 60 -4.17 5.55 -5.33
C PRO A 60 -2.75 4.98 -5.16
N TYR A 61 -2.37 4.50 -3.98
CA TYR A 61 -1.07 3.83 -3.82
C TYR A 61 -1.03 2.45 -4.49
N SER A 62 -2.16 1.72 -4.51
CA SER A 62 -2.32 0.45 -5.22
C SER A 62 -2.18 0.65 -6.73
N GLU A 63 -2.70 1.76 -7.29
CA GLU A 63 -2.47 2.10 -8.69
C GLU A 63 -0.99 2.33 -8.99
N GLY A 64 -0.32 3.17 -8.17
CA GLY A 64 1.09 3.50 -8.35
C GLY A 64 2.02 2.28 -8.21
N ILE A 65 1.76 1.38 -7.25
CA ILE A 65 2.56 0.16 -7.10
C ILE A 65 2.34 -0.82 -8.27
N VAL A 66 1.12 -0.92 -8.81
CA VAL A 66 0.83 -1.74 -9.99
C VAL A 66 1.59 -1.20 -11.21
N GLU A 67 1.55 0.11 -11.44
CA GLU A 67 2.31 0.74 -12.53
C GLU A 67 3.82 0.49 -12.40
N ALA A 68 4.37 0.65 -11.19
CA ALA A 68 5.79 0.40 -10.94
C ALA A 68 6.20 -1.07 -11.12
N ILE A 69 5.33 -2.02 -10.76
CA ILE A 69 5.53 -3.45 -11.01
C ILE A 69 5.55 -3.73 -12.51
N ASN A 70 4.60 -3.18 -13.26
CA ASN A 70 4.53 -3.36 -14.71
C ASN A 70 5.79 -2.81 -15.39
N GLN A 71 6.17 -1.56 -15.06
CA GLN A 71 7.36 -0.94 -15.62
C GLN A 71 8.64 -1.74 -15.32
N PHE A 72 8.82 -2.21 -14.09
CA PHE A 72 9.97 -3.05 -13.76
C PHE A 72 9.94 -4.39 -14.50
N THR A 73 8.76 -4.98 -14.70
CA THR A 73 8.60 -6.23 -15.44
C THR A 73 8.96 -6.07 -16.91
N ASP A 74 8.48 -5.01 -17.55
CA ASP A 74 8.76 -4.69 -18.96
C ASP A 74 10.24 -4.36 -19.22
N ASP A 75 10.93 -3.75 -18.24
CA ASP A 75 12.35 -3.41 -18.34
C ASP A 75 13.30 -4.60 -18.09
N ARG A 76 12.78 -5.76 -17.65
CA ARG A 76 13.62 -6.95 -17.45
C ARG A 76 13.98 -7.56 -18.82
N PRO A 77 15.27 -7.83 -19.06
CA PRO A 77 15.65 -8.65 -20.22
C PRO A 77 15.12 -10.08 -20.02
N ASP A 78 14.56 -10.65 -21.10
CA ASP A 78 14.09 -12.04 -21.18
C ASP A 78 15.16 -13.07 -20.78
#